data_AF-A0A350FYG0-F1
#
_entry.id   AF-A0A350FYG0-F1
#
_cell.length_a   1.000
_cell.length_b   1.000
_cell.length_c   1.000
_cell.angle_alpha   90.00
_cell.angle_beta   90.00
_cell.angle_gamma   90.00
#
_symmetry.space_group_name_H-M   'P 1'
#
loop_
_entity.id
_entity.type
_entity.pdbx_description
1 polymer ?
#
loop_
_entity_poly.entity_id
_entity_poly.type
_entity_poly.pdbx_seq_one_letter_code
_entity_poly.pdbx_strand_id
1 'polypeptide(L)'
;MLTKPDIADGLIISSLQDEYGLHVSTLTFLPLGADMGTAVYRVTADDGSAYFLKLRKGFNETSVTVPLFLKSQGIKEIIAPFKTKSNRGWADFGEYKMILYPFIEGRNGFEMKLSDTHKRAFGTALKAIHTAKLPLELKGQIPQVTYSPNFREQVKEFQRQVENTTFSDLNAAKLAEFIKSKRHEI
;
A
#
# COMPACT_ATOMS: atom_id res chain seq x y z
N MET A 1 -7.84 6.24 -0.69
CA MET A 1 -9.15 6.91 -0.74
C MET A 1 -8.90 8.37 -0.49
N LEU A 2 -9.34 9.24 -1.40
CA LEU A 2 -9.13 10.69 -1.28
C LEU A 2 -10.30 11.38 -0.58
N THR A 3 -11.43 10.70 -0.44
CA THR A 3 -12.60 11.13 0.31
C THR A 3 -12.66 10.43 1.66
N LYS A 4 -13.05 11.17 2.70
CA LYS A 4 -13.25 10.61 4.04
C LYS A 4 -14.44 9.63 3.97
N PRO A 5 -14.29 8.38 4.46
CA PRO A 5 -15.41 7.45 4.54
C PRO A 5 -16.45 7.97 5.55
N ASP A 6 -17.72 7.63 5.32
CA ASP A 6 -18.83 7.95 6.22
C ASP A 6 -18.80 7.04 7.46
N ILE A 7 -17.83 7.29 8.32
CA ILE A 7 -17.57 6.55 9.55
C ILE A 7 -17.37 7.58 10.64
N ALA A 8 -18.12 7.45 11.74
CA ALA A 8 -17.95 8.33 12.89
C ALA A 8 -16.56 8.15 13.50
N ASP A 9 -15.83 9.26 13.66
CA ASP A 9 -14.46 9.24 14.22
C ASP A 9 -14.40 8.58 15.60
N GLY A 10 -15.46 8.74 16.41
CA GLY A 10 -15.57 8.10 17.73
C GLY A 10 -15.53 6.56 17.67
N LEU A 11 -16.05 5.93 16.61
CA LEU A 11 -15.95 4.48 16.42
C LEU A 11 -14.51 4.07 16.13
N ILE A 12 -13.79 4.84 15.30
CA ILE A 12 -12.38 4.59 14.99
C ILE A 12 -11.54 4.72 16.27
N ILE A 13 -11.78 5.78 17.06
CA ILE A 13 -11.08 6.02 18.33
C ILE A 13 -11.34 4.89 19.34
N SER A 14 -12.60 4.48 19.52
CA SER A 14 -12.93 3.35 20.40
C SER A 14 -12.20 2.07 19.97
N SER A 15 -12.24 1.74 18.67
CA SER A 15 -11.56 0.54 18.18
C SER A 15 -10.03 0.61 18.31
N LEU A 16 -9.42 1.79 18.18
CA LEU A 16 -7.98 1.96 18.47
C LEU A 16 -7.66 1.68 19.94
N GLN A 17 -8.52 2.14 20.86
CA GLN A 17 -8.37 1.84 22.28
C GLN A 17 -8.55 0.34 22.56
N ASP A 18 -9.57 -0.28 21.98
CA ASP A 18 -9.90 -1.68 22.21
C ASP A 18 -8.81 -2.62 21.67
N GLU A 19 -8.38 -2.39 20.44
CA GLU A 19 -7.49 -3.30 19.70
C GLU A 19 -6.00 -3.04 19.95
N TYR A 20 -5.62 -1.78 20.19
CA TYR A 20 -4.22 -1.37 20.36
C TYR A 20 -3.92 -0.81 21.76
N GLY A 21 -4.94 -0.48 22.56
CA GLY A 21 -4.73 0.18 23.86
C GLY A 21 -4.29 1.63 23.70
N LEU A 22 -4.62 2.23 22.55
CA LEU A 22 -4.16 3.56 22.19
C LEU A 22 -5.22 4.60 22.55
N HIS A 23 -4.91 5.43 23.54
CA HIS A 23 -5.73 6.59 23.89
C HIS A 23 -5.46 7.72 22.89
N VAL A 24 -6.48 8.10 22.13
CA VAL A 24 -6.38 9.06 21.02
C VAL A 24 -6.86 10.43 21.46
N SER A 25 -5.98 11.42 21.36
CA SER A 25 -6.32 12.82 21.59
C SER A 25 -6.83 13.50 20.32
N THR A 26 -6.29 13.15 19.15
CA THR A 26 -6.70 13.73 17.86
C THR A 26 -6.65 12.70 16.75
N LEU A 27 -7.70 12.67 15.93
CA LEU A 27 -7.78 11.87 14.71
C LEU A 27 -7.98 12.79 13.50
N THR A 28 -7.06 12.77 12.56
CA THR A 28 -7.11 13.64 11.36
C THR A 28 -7.10 12.79 10.11
N PHE A 29 -8.17 12.88 9.31
CA PHE A 29 -8.20 12.24 7.99
C PHE A 29 -7.18 12.89 7.05
N LEU A 30 -6.45 12.07 6.30
CA LEU A 30 -5.48 12.52 5.32
C LEU A 30 -5.96 12.10 3.92
N PRO A 31 -6.34 13.05 3.04
CA PRO A 31 -6.80 12.75 1.68
C PRO A 31 -5.62 12.40 0.76
N LEU A 32 -4.88 11.35 1.09
CA LEU A 32 -3.67 10.93 0.40
C LEU A 32 -3.55 9.40 0.31
N GLY A 33 -2.51 8.95 -0.39
CA GLY A 33 -2.13 7.54 -0.50
C GLY A 33 -2.53 6.89 -1.83
N ALA A 34 -1.79 5.85 -2.20
CA ALA A 34 -1.95 5.13 -3.47
C ALA A 34 -2.75 3.82 -3.34
N ASP A 35 -3.06 3.40 -2.11
CA ASP A 35 -3.76 2.16 -1.86
C ASP A 35 -5.25 2.30 -2.20
N MET A 36 -5.69 1.56 -3.22
CA MET A 36 -7.10 1.45 -3.58
C MET A 36 -7.93 0.95 -2.39
N GLY A 37 -9.12 1.53 -2.20
CA GLY A 37 -10.02 1.15 -1.11
C GLY A 37 -9.48 1.39 0.31
N THR A 38 -8.45 2.23 0.47
CA THR A 38 -7.86 2.52 1.79
C THR A 38 -8.02 3.98 2.20
N ALA A 39 -8.69 4.24 3.32
CA ALA A 39 -8.69 5.55 3.97
C ALA A 39 -7.52 5.63 4.97
N VAL A 40 -6.89 6.80 5.09
CA VAL A 40 -5.72 6.96 5.96
C VAL A 40 -5.85 8.17 6.87
N TYR A 41 -5.30 8.06 8.07
CA TYR A 41 -5.43 9.05 9.13
C TYR A 41 -4.09 9.25 9.85
N ARG A 42 -3.84 10.48 10.30
CA ARG A 42 -2.89 10.76 11.38
C ARG A 42 -3.64 10.61 12.70
N VAL A 43 -3.12 9.76 13.57
CA VAL A 43 -3.59 9.59 14.94
C VAL A 43 -2.56 10.23 15.84
N THR A 44 -2.98 11.12 16.73
CA THR A 44 -2.14 11.64 17.81
C THR A 44 -2.67 11.06 19.12
N ALA A 45 -1.78 10.43 19.88
CA ALA A 45 -2.12 9.86 21.18
C ALA A 45 -2.02 10.93 22.29
N ASP A 46 -2.50 10.60 23.48
CA ASP A 46 -2.48 11.51 24.63
C ASP A 46 -1.06 11.88 25.08
N ASP A 47 -0.07 11.02 24.83
CA ASP A 47 1.35 11.26 25.10
C ASP A 47 2.04 12.11 24.01
N GLY A 48 1.30 12.53 22.98
CA GLY A 48 1.81 13.29 21.83
C GLY A 48 2.42 12.42 20.72
N SER A 49 2.52 11.09 20.90
CA SER A 49 3.01 10.19 19.87
C SER A 49 2.09 10.18 18.65
N ALA A 50 2.68 10.19 17.45
CA ALA A 50 1.95 10.17 16.20
C ALA A 50 1.99 8.80 15.51
N TYR A 51 0.83 8.36 15.01
CA TYR A 51 0.65 7.11 14.30
C TYR A 51 -0.03 7.34 12.95
N PHE A 52 0.24 6.43 12.01
CA PHE A 52 -0.38 6.40 10.72
C PHE A 52 -1.37 5.23 10.67
N LEU A 53 -2.65 5.55 10.67
CA LEU A 53 -3.72 4.56 10.60
C LEU A 53 -4.17 4.37 9.15
N LYS A 54 -4.35 3.11 8.76
CA LYS A 54 -5.04 2.71 7.52
C LYS A 54 -6.33 1.95 7.84
N LEU A 55 -7.42 2.31 7.18
CA LEU A 55 -8.65 1.53 7.09
C LEU A 55 -8.76 0.99 5.66
N ARG A 56 -8.58 -0.32 5.47
CA ARG A 56 -8.40 -0.93 4.15
C ARG A 56 -9.50 -1.94 3.79
N LYS A 57 -10.12 -1.76 2.62
CA LYS A 57 -10.94 -2.79 1.94
C LYS A 57 -10.07 -3.71 1.09
N GLY A 58 -10.55 -4.91 0.75
CA GLY A 58 -9.83 -5.85 -0.11
C GLY A 58 -8.46 -6.23 0.46
N PHE A 59 -8.44 -6.59 1.74
CA PHE A 59 -7.22 -6.84 2.50
C PHE A 59 -6.60 -8.21 2.18
N ASN A 60 -5.28 -8.23 2.03
CA ASN A 60 -4.48 -9.44 1.95
C ASN A 60 -3.55 -9.48 3.17
N GLU A 61 -3.61 -10.54 3.96
CA GLU A 61 -2.81 -10.71 5.19
C GLU A 61 -1.30 -10.59 4.93
N THR A 62 -0.81 -11.05 3.78
CA THR A 62 0.61 -10.94 3.41
C THR A 62 1.10 -9.50 3.37
N SER A 63 0.21 -8.52 3.16
CA SER A 63 0.56 -7.09 3.18
C SER A 63 1.01 -6.59 4.57
N VAL A 64 0.75 -7.34 5.63
CA VAL A 64 1.19 -7.02 7.01
C VAL A 64 2.06 -8.11 7.61
N THR A 65 1.81 -9.38 7.33
CA THR A 65 2.59 -10.50 7.89
C THR A 65 4.01 -10.54 7.32
N VAL A 66 4.21 -10.23 6.02
CA VAL A 66 5.55 -10.16 5.42
C VAL A 66 6.37 -9.02 6.03
N PRO A 67 5.90 -7.75 6.11
CA PRO A 67 6.65 -6.70 6.79
C PRO A 67 6.96 -7.00 8.26
N LEU A 68 6.01 -7.57 9.01
CA LEU A 68 6.23 -7.98 10.40
C LEU A 68 7.33 -9.03 10.53
N PHE A 69 7.33 -10.03 9.65
CA PHE A 69 8.37 -11.05 9.61
C PHE A 69 9.73 -10.43 9.27
N LEU A 70 9.82 -9.62 8.21
CA LEU A 70 11.10 -9.00 7.81
C LEU A 70 11.68 -8.11 8.91
N LYS A 71 10.83 -7.35 9.62
CA LYS A 71 11.26 -6.57 10.78
C LYS A 71 11.75 -7.45 11.93
N SER A 72 11.11 -8.60 12.17
CA SER A 72 11.57 -9.54 13.21
C SER A 72 12.91 -10.20 12.87
N GLN A 73 13.29 -10.25 11.59
CA GLN A 73 14.63 -10.65 11.14
C GLN A 73 15.68 -9.54 11.29
N GLY A 74 15.32 -8.39 11.87
CA GLY A 74 16.25 -7.29 12.11
C GLY A 74 16.44 -6.31 10.94
N ILE A 75 15.61 -6.41 9.89
CA ILE A 75 15.64 -5.48 8.76
C ILE A 75 14.93 -4.18 9.18
N LYS A 76 15.71 -3.18 9.59
CA LYS A 76 15.22 -1.94 10.22
C LYS A 76 14.55 -0.99 9.22
N GLU A 77 14.90 -1.10 7.94
CA GLU A 77 14.37 -0.27 6.86
C GLU A 77 12.91 -0.59 6.50
N ILE A 78 12.35 -1.69 7.04
CA ILE A 78 10.95 -2.04 6.87
C ILE A 78 10.08 -1.36 7.92
N ILE A 79 9.17 -0.49 7.46
CA ILE A 79 8.10 0.08 8.29
C ILE A 79 6.99 -0.97 8.43
N ALA A 80 7.08 -1.80 9.45
CA ALA A 80 6.04 -2.78 9.79
C ALA A 80 4.94 -2.17 10.67
N PRO A 81 3.70 -2.70 10.60
CA PRO A 81 2.62 -2.24 11.47
C PRO A 81 2.88 -2.60 12.94
N PHE A 82 2.21 -1.88 13.83
CA PHE A 82 2.06 -2.30 15.23
C PHE A 82 1.15 -3.52 15.29
N LYS A 83 1.45 -4.39 16.27
CA LYS A 83 0.57 -5.51 16.57
C LYS A 83 -0.56 -5.07 17.50
N THR A 84 -1.73 -5.65 17.30
CA THR A 84 -2.86 -5.54 18.22
C THR A 84 -2.57 -6.25 19.54
N LYS A 85 -3.43 -6.06 20.55
CA LYS A 85 -3.43 -6.85 21.80
C LYS A 85 -3.56 -8.34 21.56
N SER A 86 -4.21 -8.74 20.47
CA SER A 86 -4.31 -10.13 19.99
C SER A 86 -3.07 -10.60 19.21
N ASN A 87 -1.98 -9.83 19.20
CA ASN A 87 -0.71 -10.14 18.53
C ASN A 87 -0.82 -10.29 16.99
N ARG A 88 -1.85 -9.68 16.37
CA ARG A 88 -2.05 -9.63 14.91
C ARG A 88 -1.55 -8.30 14.34
N GLY A 89 -1.19 -8.26 13.07
CA GLY A 89 -0.78 -7.02 12.39
C GLY A 89 -1.92 -6.08 11.98
N TRP A 90 -3.16 -6.43 12.33
CA TRP A 90 -4.38 -5.70 11.97
C TRP A 90 -5.50 -6.06 12.95
N ALA A 91 -6.54 -5.22 12.98
CA ALA A 91 -7.82 -5.51 13.61
C ALA A 91 -8.96 -5.48 12.57
N ASP A 92 -10.05 -6.16 12.92
CA ASP A 92 -11.27 -6.20 12.10
C ASP A 92 -12.12 -4.96 12.41
N PHE A 93 -12.59 -4.24 11.39
CA PHE A 93 -13.36 -3.01 11.56
C PHE A 93 -14.47 -2.91 10.50
N GLY A 94 -15.58 -3.60 10.73
CA GLY A 94 -16.66 -3.72 9.74
C GLY A 94 -16.16 -4.30 8.43
N GLU A 95 -16.39 -3.59 7.32
CA GLU A 95 -15.89 -3.95 5.99
C GLU A 95 -14.40 -3.64 5.76
N TYR A 96 -13.76 -2.96 6.71
CA TYR A 96 -12.35 -2.59 6.67
C TYR A 96 -11.50 -3.48 7.56
N LYS A 97 -10.20 -3.51 7.28
CA LYS A 97 -9.19 -3.84 8.28
C LYS A 97 -8.53 -2.56 8.78
N MET A 98 -8.38 -2.46 10.09
CA MET A 98 -7.66 -1.41 10.78
C MET A 98 -6.19 -1.82 10.92
N ILE A 99 -5.27 -0.99 10.43
CA ILE A 99 -3.84 -1.28 10.43
C ILE A 99 -3.09 -0.03 10.90
N LEU A 100 -2.38 -0.15 12.01
CA LEU A 100 -1.66 0.96 12.64
C LEU A 100 -0.17 0.88 12.36
N TYR A 101 0.44 1.99 11.94
CA TYR A 101 1.87 2.12 11.67
C TYR A 101 2.46 3.30 12.47
N PRO A 102 3.79 3.36 12.67
CA PRO A 102 4.41 4.59 13.12
C PRO A 102 4.19 5.70 12.09
N PHE A 103 3.92 6.93 12.55
CA PHE A 103 3.87 8.08 11.66
C PHE A 103 5.30 8.57 11.39
N ILE A 104 5.69 8.60 10.12
CA ILE A 104 7.03 9.02 9.71
C ILE A 104 6.87 10.17 8.72
N GLU A 105 7.36 11.35 9.11
CA GLU A 105 7.49 12.49 8.22
C GLU A 105 8.73 12.27 7.33
N GLY A 106 8.49 11.82 6.10
CA GLY A 106 9.53 11.45 5.15
C GLY A 106 9.24 11.97 3.74
N ARG A 107 10.28 11.99 2.91
CA ARG A 107 10.21 12.31 1.49
C ARG A 107 10.42 11.03 0.67
N ASN A 108 9.63 10.84 -0.37
CA ASN A 108 9.76 9.67 -1.24
C ASN A 108 10.83 9.89 -2.33
N GLY A 109 11.09 8.85 -3.13
CA GLY A 109 12.14 8.86 -4.16
C GLY A 109 11.90 9.80 -5.35
N PHE A 110 10.68 10.33 -5.51
CA PHE A 110 10.39 11.37 -6.50
C PHE A 110 10.75 12.77 -5.99
N GLU A 111 10.66 12.99 -4.68
CA GLU A 111 10.91 14.29 -4.04
C GLU A 111 12.38 14.50 -3.68
N MET A 112 13.11 13.42 -3.43
CA MET A 112 14.49 13.47 -2.97
C MET A 112 15.37 12.44 -3.67
N LYS A 113 16.47 12.91 -4.27
CA LYS A 113 17.53 12.03 -4.78
C LYS A 113 18.24 11.33 -3.63
N LEU A 114 18.50 10.03 -3.79
CA LEU A 114 19.28 9.25 -2.83
C LEU A 114 20.77 9.64 -2.90
N SER A 115 21.38 9.93 -1.74
CA SER A 115 22.83 10.06 -1.61
C SER A 115 23.50 8.70 -1.77
N ASP A 116 24.83 8.67 -1.95
CA ASP A 116 25.54 7.38 -2.07
C ASP A 116 25.44 6.52 -0.79
N THR A 117 25.33 7.15 0.37
CA THR A 117 25.06 6.44 1.63
C THR A 117 23.66 5.83 1.62
N HIS A 118 22.63 6.57 1.17
CA HIS A 118 21.29 6.01 1.03
C HIS A 118 21.24 4.87 0.01
N LYS A 119 21.94 4.98 -1.12
CA LYS A 119 22.01 3.91 -2.12
C LYS A 119 22.64 2.63 -1.55
N ARG A 120 23.74 2.76 -0.79
CA ARG A 120 24.37 1.62 -0.11
C ARG A 120 23.43 0.99 0.92
N ALA A 121 22.76 1.80 1.74
CA ALA A 121 21.79 1.31 2.71
C ALA A 121 20.63 0.59 2.04
N PHE A 122 20.07 1.16 0.97
CA PHE A 122 19.01 0.55 0.17
C PHE A 122 19.43 -0.80 -0.42
N GLY A 123 20.63 -0.88 -1.02
CA GLY A 123 21.16 -2.14 -1.55
C GLY A 123 21.36 -3.21 -0.47
N THR A 124 21.88 -2.83 0.70
CA THR A 124 22.01 -3.73 1.85
C THR A 124 20.65 -4.25 2.32
N ALA A 125 19.66 -3.37 2.48
CA ALA A 125 18.32 -3.75 2.89
C ALA A 125 17.66 -4.68 1.87
N LEU A 126 17.78 -4.38 0.57
CA LEU A 126 17.21 -5.21 -0.50
C LEU A 126 17.84 -6.61 -0.52
N LYS A 127 19.16 -6.71 -0.34
CA LYS A 127 19.84 -8.00 -0.18
C LYS A 127 19.31 -8.76 1.05
N ALA A 128 19.15 -8.09 2.19
CA ALA A 128 18.61 -8.72 3.39
C ALA A 128 17.19 -9.25 3.16
N ILE A 129 16.32 -8.49 2.47
CA ILE A 129 14.97 -8.92 2.11
C ILE A 129 15.01 -10.14 1.19
N HIS A 130 15.80 -10.11 0.12
CA HIS A 130 15.87 -11.21 -0.86
C HIS A 130 16.48 -12.50 -0.30
N THR A 131 17.32 -12.40 0.73
CA THR A 131 17.98 -13.55 1.35
C THR A 131 17.27 -14.05 2.61
N ALA A 132 16.21 -13.37 3.06
CA ALA A 132 15.43 -13.78 4.22
C ALA A 132 14.76 -15.14 3.98
N LYS A 133 14.94 -16.07 4.92
CA LYS A 133 14.33 -17.40 4.86
C LYS A 133 12.90 -17.35 5.38
N LEU A 134 11.94 -17.31 4.47
CA LEU A 134 10.52 -17.29 4.83
C LEU A 134 10.06 -18.65 5.40
N PRO A 135 9.24 -18.66 6.47
CA PRO A 135 8.48 -19.83 6.88
C PRO A 135 7.62 -20.37 5.72
N LEU A 136 7.42 -21.69 5.65
CA LEU A 136 6.73 -22.33 4.54
C LEU A 136 5.28 -21.84 4.40
N GLU A 137 4.61 -21.62 5.53
CA GLU A 137 3.24 -21.13 5.61
C GLU A 137 3.14 -19.74 4.97
N LEU A 138 4.05 -18.83 5.33
CA LEU A 138 4.09 -17.48 4.78
C LEU A 138 4.47 -17.49 3.29
N LYS A 139 5.43 -18.33 2.91
CA LYS A 139 5.83 -18.49 1.51
C LYS A 139 4.67 -18.98 0.63
N GLY A 140 3.86 -19.92 1.13
CA GLY A 140 2.69 -20.46 0.42
C GLY A 140 1.58 -19.44 0.17
N GLN A 141 1.51 -18.38 0.98
CA GLN A 141 0.52 -17.31 0.82
C GLN A 141 0.96 -16.21 -0.16
N ILE A 142 2.25 -16.12 -0.48
CA ILE A 142 2.79 -15.09 -1.37
C ILE A 142 2.57 -15.51 -2.83
N PRO A 143 1.89 -14.69 -3.65
CA PRO A 143 1.72 -14.95 -5.08
C PRO A 143 3.07 -15.18 -5.76
N GLN A 144 3.15 -16.25 -6.56
CA GLN A 144 4.34 -16.57 -7.34
C GLN A 144 4.24 -15.97 -8.74
N VAL A 145 5.39 -15.57 -9.29
CA VAL A 145 5.46 -15.12 -10.67
C VAL A 145 5.14 -16.28 -11.62
N THR A 146 4.17 -16.08 -12.51
CA THR A 146 3.74 -17.08 -13.51
C THR A 146 4.13 -16.70 -14.93
N TYR A 147 4.71 -15.51 -15.13
CA TYR A 147 4.98 -14.92 -16.44
C TYR A 147 3.74 -14.89 -17.37
N SER A 148 2.55 -14.74 -16.77
CA SER A 148 1.26 -14.73 -17.47
C SER A 148 1.27 -13.75 -18.66
N PRO A 149 0.69 -14.15 -19.82
CA PRO A 149 0.61 -13.29 -20.99
C PRO A 149 -0.50 -12.24 -20.89
N ASN A 150 -1.34 -12.25 -19.84
CA ASN A 150 -2.58 -11.45 -19.75
C ASN A 150 -2.40 -9.98 -20.16
N PHE A 151 -1.39 -9.30 -19.62
CA PHE A 151 -1.14 -7.90 -19.97
C PHE A 151 -0.65 -7.71 -21.40
N ARG A 152 0.16 -8.65 -21.94
CA ARG A 152 0.59 -8.59 -23.35
C ARG A 152 -0.59 -8.79 -24.29
N GLU A 153 -1.49 -9.71 -23.98
CA GLU A 153 -2.69 -9.94 -24.79
C GLU A 153 -3.69 -8.78 -24.69
N GLN A 154 -3.83 -8.16 -23.51
CA GLN A 154 -4.64 -6.93 -23.37
C GLN A 154 -4.10 -5.78 -24.23
N VAL A 155 -2.78 -5.59 -24.29
CA VAL A 155 -2.17 -4.55 -25.13
C VAL A 155 -2.45 -4.82 -26.62
N LYS A 156 -2.28 -6.06 -27.08
CA LYS A 156 -2.61 -6.44 -28.46
C LYS A 156 -4.08 -6.19 -28.78
N GLU A 157 -4.96 -6.52 -27.84
CA GLU A 157 -6.38 -6.29 -27.99
C GLU A 157 -6.71 -4.79 -28.09
N PHE A 158 -6.09 -3.94 -27.27
CA PHE A 158 -6.24 -2.49 -27.40
C PHE A 158 -5.72 -1.96 -28.74
N GLN A 159 -4.60 -2.47 -29.24
CA GLN A 159 -4.09 -2.11 -30.56
C GLN A 159 -5.06 -2.48 -31.69
N ARG A 160 -5.71 -3.65 -31.58
CA ARG A 160 -6.75 -4.09 -32.53
C ARG A 160 -8.00 -3.20 -32.45
N GLN A 161 -8.42 -2.82 -31.25
CA GLN A 161 -9.57 -1.91 -31.08
C GLN A 161 -9.29 -0.52 -31.63
N VAL A 162 -8.07 0.00 -31.46
CA VAL A 162 -7.68 1.30 -32.04
C VAL A 162 -7.86 1.33 -33.55
N GLU A 163 -7.61 0.23 -34.26
CA GLU A 163 -7.78 0.13 -35.72
C GLU A 163 -9.25 0.01 -36.13
N ASN A 164 -10.02 -0.77 -35.38
CA ASN A 164 -11.32 -1.27 -35.82
C ASN A 164 -12.52 -0.59 -35.15
N THR A 165 -12.28 0.28 -34.17
CA THR A 165 -13.33 0.87 -33.35
C THR A 165 -13.30 2.39 -33.41
N THR A 166 -14.48 3.00 -33.51
CA THR A 166 -14.68 4.43 -33.23
C THR A 166 -15.09 4.61 -31.77
N PHE A 167 -14.38 5.44 -31.04
CA PHE A 167 -14.64 5.68 -29.62
C PHE A 167 -15.49 6.93 -29.43
N SER A 168 -16.59 6.80 -28.67
CA SER A 168 -17.43 7.94 -28.27
C SER A 168 -16.86 8.70 -27.06
N ASP A 169 -16.08 8.02 -26.21
CA ASP A 169 -15.35 8.66 -25.12
C ASP A 169 -14.18 9.50 -25.66
N LEU A 170 -14.10 10.76 -25.24
CA LEU A 170 -13.12 11.71 -25.74
C LEU A 170 -11.68 11.31 -25.42
N ASN A 171 -11.43 10.74 -24.24
CA ASN A 171 -10.09 10.34 -23.84
C ASN A 171 -9.65 9.09 -24.60
N ALA A 172 -10.55 8.12 -24.78
CA ALA A 172 -10.32 6.94 -25.59
C ALA A 172 -10.04 7.31 -27.07
N ALA A 173 -10.79 8.26 -27.64
CA ALA A 173 -10.56 8.74 -29.00
C ALA A 173 -9.17 9.39 -29.15
N LYS A 174 -8.80 10.30 -28.24
CA LYS A 174 -7.46 10.94 -28.23
C LYS A 174 -6.33 9.93 -28.06
N LEU A 175 -6.50 8.94 -27.19
CA LEU A 175 -5.52 7.88 -27.00
C LEU A 175 -5.38 7.02 -28.27
N ALA A 176 -6.50 6.70 -28.93
CA ALA A 176 -6.48 5.95 -30.19
C ALA A 176 -5.75 6.71 -31.30
N GLU A 177 -5.99 8.02 -31.44
CA GLU A 177 -5.25 8.88 -32.38
C GLU A 177 -3.75 8.93 -32.06
N PHE A 178 -3.39 9.09 -30.78
CA PHE A 178 -2.00 9.08 -30.36
C PHE A 178 -1.31 7.76 -30.71
N ILE A 179 -1.93 6.62 -30.38
CA ILE A 179 -1.40 5.29 -30.72
C ILE A 179 -1.24 5.13 -32.25
N LYS A 180 -2.23 5.58 -33.03
CA LYS A 180 -2.13 5.59 -34.51
C LYS A 180 -0.94 6.41 -35.00
N SER A 181 -0.70 7.58 -34.43
CA SER A 181 0.44 8.45 -34.81
C SER A 181 1.80 7.81 -34.54
N LYS A 182 1.87 6.87 -33.59
CA LYS A 182 3.09 6.17 -33.15
C LYS A 182 3.26 4.77 -33.73
N ARG A 183 2.46 4.38 -34.72
CA ARG A 183 2.47 3.03 -35.32
C ARG A 183 3.80 2.55 -35.88
N HIS A 184 4.70 3.46 -36.26
CA HIS A 184 6.01 3.09 -36.77
C HIS A 184 7.03 2.77 -35.65
N GLU A 185 6.71 3.10 -34.40
CA GLU A 185 7.53 2.85 -33.20
C GLU A 185 7.09 1.60 -32.42
N ILE A 186 5.96 0.98 -32.80
CA ILE A 186 5.26 -0.10 -32.08
C ILE A 186 5.03 -1.27 -33.03
#